data_AF-A0ABD0NC95-F1
#
_entry.id   AF-A0ABD0NC95-F1
#
_cell.length_a   1.000
_cell.length_b   1.000
_cell.length_c   1.000
_cell.angle_alpha   90.00
_cell.angle_beta   90.00
_cell.angle_gamma   90.00
#
_symmetry.space_group_name_H-M   'P 1'
#
loop_
_entity.id
_entity.type
_entity.pdbx_description
1 polymer ?
#
loop_
_entity_poly.entity_id
_entity_poly.type
_entity_poly.pdbx_seq_one_letter_code
_entity_poly.pdbx_strand_id
1 'polypeptide(L)' 'DLRKFKEAKKQFDKVSEEKEAALSKNAQAPRNKQHEVEEATNILNATRKCFRHIVLDYVLQ' A
#
# COMPACT_ATOMS: atom_id res chain seq x y z
N ASP A 1 20.81 5.52 -13.28
CA ASP A 1 21.66 4.71 -12.38
C ASP A 1 20.96 3.37 -12.14
N LEU A 2 21.50 2.27 -12.67
CA LEU A 2 20.81 0.98 -12.66
C LEU A 2 20.60 0.42 -11.25
N ARG A 3 21.46 0.76 -10.27
CA ARG A 3 21.31 0.29 -8.89
C ARG A 3 20.12 0.95 -8.23
N LYS A 4 20.01 2.28 -8.36
CA LYS A 4 18.89 3.06 -7.82
C LYS A 4 17.55 2.64 -8.43
N PHE A 5 17.51 2.41 -9.74
CA PHE A 5 16.30 1.91 -10.39
C PHE A 5 15.85 0.55 -9.84
N LYS A 6 16.78 -0.40 -9.65
CA LYS A 6 16.46 -1.73 -9.08
C LYS A 6 15.97 -1.63 -7.64
N GLU A 7 16.53 -0.72 -6.84
CA GLU A 7 16.09 -0.47 -5.47
C GLU A 7 14.68 0.13 -5.44
N ALA A 8 14.43 1.16 -6.25
CA ALA A 8 13.12 1.78 -6.38
C ALA A 8 12.05 0.78 -6.87
N LYS A 9 12.41 -0.08 -7.84
CA LYS A 9 11.54 -1.18 -8.29
C LYS A 9 11.21 -2.16 -7.15
N LYS A 10 12.20 -2.56 -6.36
CA LYS A 10 11.98 -3.48 -5.22
C LYS A 10 11.04 -2.85 -4.17
N GLN A 11 11.20 -1.56 -3.88
CA GLN A 11 10.31 -0.85 -2.98
C GLN A 11 8.90 -0.75 -3.55
N PHE A 12 8.76 -0.41 -4.83
CA PHE A 12 7.49 -0.38 -5.56
C PHE A 12 6.76 -1.72 -5.50
N ASP A 13 7.44 -2.83 -5.80
CA ASP A 13 6.86 -4.18 -5.78
C ASP A 13 6.35 -4.51 -4.36
N LYS A 14 7.16 -4.23 -3.32
CA LYS A 14 6.78 -4.46 -1.92
C LYS A 14 5.54 -3.66 -1.51
N VAL A 15 5.49 -2.36 -1.77
CA VAL A 15 4.33 -1.54 -1.36
C VAL A 15 3.08 -1.84 -2.18
N SER A 16 3.24 -2.40 -3.39
CA SER A 16 2.13 -2.89 -4.21
C SER A 16 1.46 -4.08 -3.55
N GLU A 17 2.24 -5.06 -3.09
CA GLU A 17 1.75 -6.23 -2.35
C GLU A 17 1.07 -5.83 -1.03
N GLU A 18 1.69 -4.92 -0.26
CA GLU A 18 1.11 -4.41 0.99
C GLU A 18 -0.24 -3.71 0.77
N LYS A 19 -0.37 -2.94 -0.32
CA LYS A 19 -1.62 -2.27 -0.69
C LYS A 19 -2.70 -3.28 -1.06
N GLU A 20 -2.36 -4.32 -1.79
CA GLU A 20 -3.30 -5.38 -2.18
C GLU A 20 -3.79 -6.16 -0.95
N ALA A 21 -2.89 -6.47 -0.01
CA ALA A 21 -3.25 -7.08 1.27
C ALA A 21 -4.18 -6.18 2.09
N ALA A 22 -3.90 -4.88 2.15
CA ALA A 22 -4.76 -3.91 2.86
C ALA A 22 -6.15 -3.77 2.21
N LEU A 23 -6.23 -3.82 0.87
CA LEU A 23 -7.50 -3.83 0.14
C LEU A 23 -8.31 -5.10 0.48
N SER A 24 -7.67 -6.26 0.42
CA SER A 24 -8.30 -7.54 0.77
C SER A 24 -8.81 -7.55 2.20
N LYS A 25 -8.00 -7.08 3.17
CA LYS A 25 -8.39 -6.98 4.59
C LYS A 25 -9.57 -6.03 4.78
N ASN A 26 -9.57 -4.87 4.12
CA ASN A 26 -10.67 -3.90 4.21
C ASN A 26 -11.97 -4.44 3.61
N ALA A 27 -11.90 -5.11 2.46
CA ALA A 27 -13.07 -5.71 1.81
C ALA A 27 -13.71 -6.83 2.64
N GLN A 28 -12.91 -7.57 3.39
CA GLN A 28 -13.35 -8.69 4.25
C GLN A 28 -13.73 -8.24 5.68
N ALA A 29 -13.59 -6.96 6.02
CA ALA A 29 -13.86 -6.48 7.38
C ALA A 29 -15.33 -6.70 7.78
N PRO A 30 -15.60 -7.23 8.99
CA PRO A 30 -16.96 -7.53 9.43
C PRO A 30 -17.75 -6.25 9.68
N ARG A 31 -18.75 -5.98 8.83
CA ARG A 31 -19.54 -4.73 8.84
C ARG A 31 -20.33 -4.49 10.13
N ASN A 32 -20.59 -5.53 10.92
CA ASN A 32 -21.25 -5.43 12.22
C ASN A 32 -20.30 -4.98 13.35
N LYS A 33 -19.00 -4.88 13.09
CA LYS A 33 -17.99 -4.42 14.03
C LYS A 33 -17.35 -3.14 13.52
N GLN A 34 -18.02 -2.02 13.78
CA GLN A 34 -17.64 -0.70 13.27
C GLN A 34 -16.16 -0.34 13.52
N HIS A 35 -15.64 -0.60 14.71
CA HIS A 35 -14.23 -0.37 15.05
C HIS A 35 -13.26 -1.15 14.13
N GLU A 36 -13.55 -2.42 13.83
CA GLU A 36 -12.69 -3.23 12.96
C GLU A 36 -12.73 -2.72 11.51
N VAL A 37 -13.88 -2.24 11.04
CA VAL A 37 -14.02 -1.60 9.73
C VAL A 37 -13.21 -0.31 9.65
N GLU A 38 -13.28 0.53 10.69
CA GLU A 38 -12.53 1.78 10.79
C GLU A 38 -11.02 1.52 10.82
N GLU A 39 -10.57 0.55 11.60
CA GLU A 39 -9.15 0.14 11.65
C GLU A 39 -8.66 -0.32 10.27
N ALA A 40 -9.41 -1.22 9.61
CA ALA A 40 -9.03 -1.71 8.28
C ALA A 40 -9.03 -0.58 7.23
N THR A 41 -9.96 0.37 7.33
CA THR A 41 -10.03 1.55 6.46
C THR A 41 -8.85 2.50 6.69
N ASN A 42 -8.48 2.72 7.94
CA ASN A 42 -7.34 3.56 8.31
C ASN A 42 -6.02 2.98 7.78
N ILE A 43 -5.82 1.67 7.95
CA ILE A 43 -4.66 0.95 7.39
C ILE A 43 -4.63 1.12 5.86
N LEU A 44 -5.74 0.85 5.17
CA LEU A 44 -5.82 1.01 3.72
C LEU A 44 -5.48 2.44 3.27
N ASN A 45 -5.96 3.46 3.97
CA ASN A 45 -5.67 4.84 3.64
C ASN A 45 -4.19 5.20 3.85
N ALA A 46 -3.57 4.71 4.92
CA ALA A 46 -2.13 4.89 5.15
C ALA A 46 -1.30 4.22 4.05
N THR A 47 -1.61 2.96 3.71
CA THR A 47 -0.90 2.21 2.66
C THR A 47 -1.09 2.84 1.29
N ARG A 48 -2.30 3.34 0.96
CA ARG A 48 -2.55 4.10 -0.28
C ARG A 48 -1.69 5.35 -0.39
N LYS A 49 -1.53 6.11 0.72
CA LYS A 49 -0.66 7.28 0.75
C LYS A 49 0.79 6.88 0.51
N CYS A 50 1.30 5.88 1.24
CA CYS A 50 2.67 5.38 1.06
C CYS A 50 2.94 4.95 -0.39
N PHE A 51 2.06 4.12 -0.95
CA PHE A 51 2.12 3.66 -2.33
C PHE A 51 2.26 4.82 -3.32
N ARG A 52 1.46 5.88 -3.18
CA ARG A 52 1.51 7.04 -4.09
C ARG A 52 2.87 7.73 -4.10
N HIS A 53 3.55 7.83 -2.95
CA HIS A 53 4.88 8.44 -2.88
C HIS A 53 5.92 7.54 -3.56
N ILE A 54 5.91 6.25 -3.24
CA ILE A 54 6.88 5.28 -3.78
C ILE A 54 6.73 5.06 -5.29
N VAL A 55 5.49 5.07 -5.82
CA VAL A 55 5.28 5.01 -7.28
C VAL A 55 5.92 6.19 -7.98
N LEU A 56 5.78 7.40 -7.42
CA LEU A 56 6.38 8.59 -8.01
C LEU A 56 7.91 8.47 -8.01
N ASP A 57 8.51 8.03 -6.91
CA ASP A 57 9.95 7.81 -6.82
C ASP A 57 10.44 6.78 -7.85
N TYR A 58 9.71 5.66 -8.02
CA TYR A 58 10.05 4.63 -9.01
C TYR A 58 9.95 5.12 -10.46
N VAL A 59 8.89 5.84 -10.81
CA VAL A 59 8.67 6.35 -12.18
C VAL A 59 9.70 7.43 -12.56
N LEU A 60 10.25 8.15 -11.57
CA LEU A 60 11.23 9.21 -11.79
C LEU A 60 12.70 8.74 -11.76
N GLN A 61 12.98 7.44 -11.55
CA GLN A 61 14.34 6.86 -11.62
C GLN A 61 14.77 6.44 -13.03
#